data_AF-R9JJ22-F1
#
_entry.id   AF-R9JJ22-F1
#
_cell.length_a   1.000
_cell.length_b   1.000
_cell.length_c   1.000
_cell.angle_alpha   90.00
_cell.angle_beta   90.00
_cell.angle_gamma   90.00
#
_symmetry.space_group_name_H-M   'P 1'
#
loop_
_entity.id
_entity.type
_entity.pdbx_description
1 polymer ?
#
loop_
_entity_poly.entity_id
_entity_poly.type
_entity_poly.pdbx_seq_one_letter_code
_entity_poly.pdbx_strand_id
1 'polypeptide(L)'
;MEMLERVKNRIPDAMLKDEVLEDYISTISDRLCLRLGVGALPNLFESICVDAVVKMYRRTYYEGISNEGAANISTTFVDDVLAEYAQEIGDWKTQQANTGGSDKVVRFL
;
A
#
# COMPACT_ATOMS: atom_id res chain seq x y z
N MET A 1 -1.29 -10.60 13.79
CA MET A 1 -0.48 -11.11 12.67
C MET A 1 0.28 -9.92 12.14
N GLU A 2 1.58 -9.89 12.36
CA GLU A 2 2.41 -8.79 11.87
C GLU A 2 2.43 -8.83 10.34
N MET A 3 2.18 -7.70 9.67
CA MET A 3 2.26 -7.59 8.22
C MET A 3 3.60 -8.12 7.69
N LEU A 4 4.66 -7.93 8.47
CA LEU A 4 6.01 -8.43 8.22
C LEU A 4 6.03 -9.95 8.02
N GLU A 5 5.35 -10.73 8.84
CA GLU A 5 5.30 -12.20 8.71
C GLU A 5 4.62 -12.62 7.40
N ARG A 6 3.57 -11.90 6.98
CA ARG A 6 2.88 -12.16 5.71
C ARG A 6 3.77 -11.83 4.51
N VAL A 7 4.55 -10.75 4.59
CA VAL A 7 5.52 -10.37 3.56
C VAL A 7 6.64 -11.41 3.48
N LYS A 8 7.23 -11.81 4.62
CA LYS A 8 8.29 -12.83 4.68
C LYS A 8 7.82 -14.19 4.16
N ASN A 9 6.59 -14.60 4.44
CA ASN A 9 6.02 -15.83 3.86
C ASN A 9 5.90 -15.76 2.33
N ARG A 10 5.64 -14.58 1.76
CA ARG A 10 5.56 -14.39 0.30
C ARG A 10 6.92 -14.21 -0.36
N ILE A 11 7.93 -13.82 0.41
CA ILE A 11 9.32 -13.64 -0.02
C ILE A 11 10.22 -14.47 0.90
N PRO A 12 10.24 -15.80 0.74
CA PRO A 12 11.08 -16.66 1.57
C PRO A 12 12.59 -16.40 1.35
N ASP A 13 12.94 -15.83 0.20
CA ASP A 13 14.31 -15.45 -0.19
C ASP A 13 14.59 -13.96 0.04
N ALA A 14 13.95 -13.35 1.05
CA ALA A 14 14.23 -11.96 1.39
C ALA A 14 15.65 -11.88 1.98
N MET A 15 16.63 -11.46 1.18
CA MET A 15 17.98 -11.13 1.70
C MET A 15 18.00 -9.82 2.50
N LEU A 16 16.89 -9.07 2.52
CA LEU A 16 16.76 -7.85 3.29
C LEU A 16 16.53 -8.15 4.78
N LYS A 17 17.09 -7.27 5.60
CA LYS A 17 16.78 -7.25 7.03
C LYS A 17 15.32 -6.87 7.26
N ASP A 18 14.78 -7.37 8.35
CA ASP A 18 13.48 -7.01 8.91
C ASP A 18 13.28 -5.50 9.04
N GLU A 19 14.29 -4.76 9.54
CA GLU A 19 14.25 -3.28 9.64
C GLU A 19 13.90 -2.59 8.30
N VAL A 20 14.39 -3.12 7.17
CA VAL A 20 14.15 -2.54 5.83
C VAL A 20 12.75 -2.90 5.34
N LEU A 21 12.31 -4.13 5.62
CA LEU A 21 10.95 -4.58 5.28
C LEU A 21 9.90 -3.76 6.04
N GLU A 22 10.14 -3.44 7.31
CA GLU A 22 9.29 -2.57 8.11
C GLU A 22 9.21 -1.16 7.53
N ASP A 23 10.34 -0.59 7.12
CA ASP A 23 10.38 0.72 6.45
C ASP A 23 9.55 0.73 5.16
N TYR A 24 9.63 -0.34 4.36
CA TYR A 24 8.83 -0.46 3.13
C TYR A 24 7.34 -0.57 3.43
N ILE A 25 6.97 -1.37 4.43
CA ILE A 25 5.58 -1.49 4.87
C ILE A 25 5.07 -0.13 5.34
N SER A 26 5.84 0.58 6.15
CA SER A 26 5.47 1.89 6.69
C SER A 26 5.34 2.94 5.58
N THR A 27 6.29 2.98 4.64
CA THR A 27 6.27 3.87 3.48
C THR A 27 5.05 3.62 2.59
N ILE A 28 4.78 2.36 2.24
CA ILE A 28 3.60 2.02 1.43
C ILE A 28 2.32 2.34 2.20
N SER A 29 2.26 2.03 3.50
CA SER A 29 1.10 2.31 4.34
C SER A 29 0.80 3.81 4.42
N ASP A 30 1.81 4.66 4.62
CA ASP A 30 1.67 6.13 4.64
C ASP A 30 1.10 6.64 3.31
N ARG A 31 1.69 6.21 2.18
CA ARG A 31 1.24 6.62 0.85
C ARG A 31 -0.18 6.16 0.56
N LEU A 32 -0.52 4.96 0.98
CA LEU A 32 -1.85 4.39 0.78
C LEU A 32 -2.87 5.12 1.66
N CYS A 33 -2.55 5.43 2.92
CA CYS A 33 -3.35 6.29 3.79
C CYS A 33 -3.57 7.69 3.18
N LEU A 34 -2.52 8.33 2.64
CA LEU A 34 -2.61 9.62 1.96
C LEU A 34 -3.54 9.55 0.74
N ARG A 35 -3.46 8.48 -0.05
CA ARG A 35 -4.34 8.28 -1.23
C ARG A 35 -5.79 8.02 -0.85
N LEU A 36 -6.02 7.23 0.20
CA LEU A 36 -7.36 6.94 0.73
C LEU A 36 -7.96 8.11 1.50
N GLY A 37 -7.13 9.03 2.01
CA GLY A 37 -7.56 10.11 2.89
C GLY A 37 -7.96 9.64 4.30
N VAL A 38 -7.32 8.57 4.79
CA VAL A 38 -7.62 7.96 6.10
C VAL A 38 -6.43 8.08 7.04
N GLY A 39 -6.70 8.24 8.34
CA GLY A 39 -5.65 8.32 9.37
C GLY A 39 -5.03 6.97 9.75
N ALA A 40 -5.68 5.87 9.38
CA ALA A 40 -5.20 4.51 9.63
C ALA A 40 -5.59 3.59 8.47
N LEU A 41 -4.68 2.66 8.13
CA LEU A 41 -4.86 1.73 7.03
C LEU A 41 -6.03 0.76 7.33
N PRO A 42 -7.06 0.66 6.49
CA PRO A 42 -8.15 -0.28 6.71
C PRO A 42 -7.68 -1.73 6.51
N ASN A 43 -8.31 -2.68 7.23
CA ASN A 43 -7.99 -4.11 7.11
C ASN A 43 -8.08 -4.65 5.66
N LEU A 44 -8.99 -4.09 4.86
CA LEU A 44 -9.14 -4.40 3.44
C LEU A 44 -7.86 -4.10 2.64
N PHE A 45 -7.17 -3.00 2.98
CA PHE A 45 -5.95 -2.59 2.32
C PHE A 45 -4.68 -3.20 2.92
N GLU A 46 -4.75 -3.90 4.06
CA GLU A 46 -3.59 -4.62 4.58
C GLU A 46 -3.07 -5.66 3.59
N SER A 47 -3.98 -6.38 2.92
CA SER A 47 -3.58 -7.37 1.91
C SER A 47 -2.99 -6.71 0.67
N ILE A 48 -3.48 -5.53 0.29
CA ILE A 48 -2.94 -4.72 -0.81
C ILE A 48 -1.55 -4.17 -0.43
N CYS A 49 -1.39 -3.66 0.79
CA CYS A 49 -0.12 -3.18 1.30
C CYS A 49 0.94 -4.28 1.27
N VAL A 50 0.61 -5.48 1.77
CA VAL A 50 1.51 -6.64 1.71
C VAL A 50 1.87 -7.00 0.26
N ASP A 51 0.91 -6.99 -0.66
CA ASP A 51 1.15 -7.31 -2.07
C ASP A 51 2.04 -6.26 -2.77
N ALA A 52 1.77 -4.98 -2.51
CA ALA A 52 2.54 -3.85 -3.01
C ALA A 52 3.99 -3.89 -2.50
N VAL A 53 4.22 -4.20 -1.21
CA VAL A 53 5.56 -4.37 -0.63
C VAL A 53 6.30 -5.53 -1.32
N VAL A 54 5.61 -6.65 -1.56
CA VAL A 54 6.21 -7.81 -2.24
C VAL A 54 6.58 -7.48 -3.69
N LYS A 55 5.70 -6.78 -4.41
CA LYS A 55 5.98 -6.31 -5.78
C LYS A 55 7.15 -5.33 -5.79
N MET A 56 7.15 -4.34 -4.90
CA MET A 56 8.23 -3.37 -4.73
C MET A 56 9.57 -4.06 -4.47
N TYR A 57 9.61 -5.06 -3.59
CA TYR A 57 10.80 -5.87 -3.34
C TYR A 57 11.25 -6.61 -4.60
N ARG A 58 10.35 -7.37 -5.23
CA ARG A 58 10.67 -8.14 -6.44
C ARG A 58 11.19 -7.22 -7.54
N ARG A 59 10.59 -6.07 -7.70
CA ARG A 59 10.92 -5.12 -8.76
C ARG A 59 12.26 -4.42 -8.50
N THR A 60 12.57 -4.10 -7.24
CA THR A 60 13.90 -3.63 -6.82
C THR A 60 14.98 -4.70 -7.07
N TYR A 61 14.69 -5.96 -6.73
CA TYR A 61 15.64 -7.07 -6.81
C TYR A 61 15.86 -7.58 -8.25
N TYR A 62 14.80 -7.74 -9.05
CA TYR A 62 14.86 -8.31 -10.40
C TYR A 62 15.08 -7.28 -11.51
N GLU A 63 14.58 -6.04 -11.38
CA GLU A 63 14.92 -4.99 -12.36
C GLU A 63 16.31 -4.40 -12.12
N GLY A 64 17.05 -4.92 -11.14
CA GLY A 64 18.44 -4.55 -10.94
C GLY A 64 18.60 -3.07 -10.65
N ILE A 65 17.76 -2.51 -9.77
CA ILE A 65 18.09 -1.27 -9.05
C ILE A 65 19.25 -1.65 -8.12
N SER A 66 20.41 -1.77 -8.75
CA SER A 66 21.56 -2.53 -8.30
C SER A 66 22.26 -1.75 -7.21
N ASN A 67 22.50 -2.41 -6.08
CA ASN A 67 23.78 -2.49 -5.37
C ASN A 67 24.55 -1.20 -4.98
N GLU A 68 24.05 0.00 -5.25
CA GLU A 68 24.67 1.27 -4.88
C GLU A 68 23.76 2.17 -4.02
N GLY A 69 22.52 1.76 -3.77
CA GLY A 69 21.61 2.60 -2.98
C GLY A 69 20.26 1.99 -2.69
N ALA A 70 20.22 0.90 -1.91
CA ALA A 70 18.98 0.46 -1.24
C ALA A 70 18.36 1.54 -0.31
N ALA A 71 19.02 2.70 -0.17
CA ALA A 71 18.60 3.82 0.65
C ALA A 71 17.72 4.87 -0.08
N ASN A 72 17.43 4.71 -1.39
CA ASN A 72 16.71 5.73 -2.15
C ASN A 72 15.61 5.13 -3.03
N ILE A 73 14.65 4.44 -2.40
CA ILE A 73 13.39 4.17 -3.07
C ILE A 73 12.73 5.52 -3.36
N SER A 74 12.67 5.85 -4.65
CA SER A 74 12.03 7.06 -5.10
C SER A 74 10.52 6.98 -4.87
N THR A 75 9.92 8.06 -4.42
CA THR A 75 8.46 8.16 -4.23
C THR A 75 7.70 7.84 -5.52
N THR A 76 8.27 8.15 -6.69
CA THR A 76 7.73 7.78 -8.02
C THR A 76 7.62 6.27 -8.23
N PHE A 77 8.54 5.48 -7.68
CA PHE A 77 8.49 4.02 -7.79
C PHE A 77 7.35 3.43 -6.96
N VAL A 78 7.19 3.93 -5.74
CA VAL A 78 6.07 3.57 -4.87
C VAL A 78 4.75 3.98 -5.54
N ASP A 79 4.72 5.14 -6.18
CA ASP A 79 3.55 5.62 -6.91
C ASP A 79 3.16 4.70 -8.07
N ASP A 80 4.14 4.23 -8.85
CA ASP A 80 3.92 3.30 -9.96
C ASP A 80 3.35 1.96 -9.49
N VAL A 81 3.87 1.40 -8.40
CA VAL A 81 3.33 0.18 -7.77
C VAL A 81 1.91 0.41 -7.26
N LEU A 82 1.65 1.55 -6.62
CA LEU A 82 0.32 1.89 -6.11
C LEU A 82 -0.67 2.26 -7.22
N ALA A 83 -0.20 2.64 -8.40
CA ALA A 83 -1.05 2.99 -9.55
C ALA A 83 -1.86 1.80 -10.05
N GLU A 84 -1.34 0.57 -9.93
CA GLU A 84 -2.10 -0.65 -10.25
C GLU A 84 -3.38 -0.77 -9.40
N TYR A 85 -3.31 -0.34 -8.13
CA TYR A 85 -4.43 -0.38 -7.18
C TYR A 85 -5.24 0.93 -7.18
N ALA A 86 -4.97 1.85 -8.10
CA ALA A 86 -5.70 3.12 -8.19
C ALA A 86 -7.20 2.93 -8.40
N GLN A 87 -7.59 1.83 -9.07
CA GLN A 87 -9.00 1.47 -9.25
C GLN A 87 -9.67 1.11 -7.93
N GLU A 88 -9.06 0.25 -7.10
CA GLU A 88 -9.59 -0.09 -5.76
C GLU A 88 -9.63 1.12 -4.81
N ILE A 89 -8.60 1.97 -4.87
CA ILE A 89 -8.57 3.23 -4.11
C ILE A 89 -9.72 4.15 -4.57
N GLY A 90 -9.96 4.23 -5.88
CA GLY A 90 -11.05 4.99 -6.48
C GLY A 90 -12.43 4.46 -6.08
N ASP A 91 -12.62 3.14 -6.12
CA ASP A 91 -13.86 2.48 -5.69
C ASP A 91 -14.12 2.71 -4.20
N TRP A 92 -13.09 2.58 -3.36
CA TRP A 92 -13.19 2.87 -1.93
C TRP A 92 -13.60 4.31 -1.64
N LYS A 93 -12.95 5.28 -2.30
CA LYS A 93 -13.33 6.70 -2.17
C LYS A 93 -14.76 6.95 -2.64
N THR A 94 -15.18 6.28 -3.72
CA THR A 94 -16.54 6.36 -4.24
C THR A 94 -17.55 5.74 -3.26
N GLN A 95 -17.22 4.61 -2.64
CA GLN A 95 -18.04 3.99 -1.60
C GLN A 95 -18.11 4.85 -0.34
N GLN A 96 -17.01 5.49 0.06
CA GLN A 96 -16.99 6.42 1.20
C GLN A 96 -17.88 7.64 0.92
N ALA A 97 -17.83 8.18 -0.30
CA ALA A 97 -18.71 9.26 -0.74
C ALA A 97 -20.19 8.84 -0.78
N ASN A 98 -20.50 7.63 -1.26
CA ASN A 98 -21.87 7.11 -1.29
C ASN A 98 -22.42 6.80 0.12
N THR A 99 -21.58 6.27 1.01
CA THR A 99 -21.94 5.99 2.40
C THR A 99 -22.18 7.29 3.19
N GLY A 100 -21.39 8.34 2.94
CA GLY A 100 -21.61 9.67 3.53
C GLY A 100 -22.77 10.47 2.89
N GLY A 101 -23.24 10.07 1.72
CA GLY A 101 -24.31 10.76 0.97
C GLY A 101 -25.73 10.21 1.18
N SER A 102 -25.87 9.09 1.88
CA SER A 102 -27.17 8.39 2.01
C SER A 102 -28.11 8.97 3.09
N ASP A 103 -27.66 9.96 3.87
CA ASP A 103 -28.45 10.63 4.93
C ASP A 103 -29.07 11.97 4.50
N LYS A 104 -29.46 12.10 3.21
CA LYS A 104 -30.29 13.23 2.77
C LYS A 104 -31.55 12.75 2.05
N VAL A 105 -32.29 11.85 2.68
CA VAL A 105 -33.72 11.70 2.40
C VAL A 105 -34.47 12.87 3.05
N VAL A 106 -34.52 14.01 2.36
CA VAL A 106 -35.38 15.14 2.74
C VAL A 106 -36.83 14.71 2.55
N ARG A 107 -37.49 14.31 3.64
CA ARG A 107 -38.92 14.03 3.66
C ARG A 107 -39.66 15.35 3.80
N PHE A 108 -40.23 15.84 2.70
CA PHE A 108 -41.18 16.94 2.76
C PHE A 108 -42.51 16.40 3.30
N LEU A 109 -42.93 16.96 4.44
CA LEU A 109 -44.26 16.80 5.05
C LEU A 109 -45.22 17.83 4.47
#